data_AF-A0A1V2AXA3-F1
#
_entry.id   AF-A0A1V2AXA3-F1
#
_cell.length_a   1.000
_cell.length_b   1.000
_cell.length_c   1.000
_cell.angle_alpha   90.00
_cell.angle_beta   90.00
_cell.angle_gamma   90.00
#
_symmetry.space_group_name_H-M   'P 1'
#
loop_
_entity.id
_entity.type
_entity.pdbx_description
1 polymer ?
#
loop_
_entity_poly.entity_id
_entity_poly.type
_entity_poly.pdbx_seq_one_letter_code
_entity_poly.pdbx_strand_id
1 'polypeptide(L)'
;MEYLDRGIVVVCHQRDSVFLSWCLLATDPEPLAFNIYRDHQLLNRQPLHKATCLTAPLADTATDSKCTVVPVINGREYPGNDKFLLKAHMPVQQYLNIPLQRPAGKYAYIVRPNIIINGKR
;
A
#
# COMPACT_ATOMS: atom_id res chain seq x y z
N MET A 1 20.13 -9.70 -2.96
CA MET A 1 18.75 -9.35 -2.56
C MET A 1 18.52 -7.92 -3.00
N GLU A 2 17.40 -7.64 -3.66
CA GLU A 2 16.98 -6.26 -3.94
C GLU A 2 16.60 -5.55 -2.63
N TYR A 3 16.71 -4.22 -2.62
CA TYR A 3 16.20 -3.40 -1.52
C TYR A 3 14.70 -3.15 -1.76
N LEU A 4 13.86 -3.59 -0.84
CA LEU A 4 12.41 -3.38 -0.88
C LEU A 4 12.00 -2.43 0.25
N ASP A 5 11.12 -1.50 -0.09
CA ASP A 5 10.32 -0.79 0.91
C ASP A 5 9.21 -1.71 1.44
N ARG A 6 8.40 -1.20 2.39
CA ARG A 6 7.26 -1.94 2.93
C ARG A 6 6.16 -2.23 1.92
N GLY A 7 6.20 -1.68 0.70
CA GLY A 7 5.22 -1.97 -0.34
C GLY A 7 3.79 -1.69 0.10
N ILE A 8 3.57 -0.63 0.88
CA ILE A 8 2.24 -0.32 1.43
C ILE A 8 1.28 -0.03 0.27
N VAL A 9 0.16 -0.73 0.22
CA VAL A 9 -0.92 -0.48 -0.74
C VAL A 9 -2.23 -0.34 0.02
N VAL A 10 -3.00 0.70 -0.32
CA VAL A 10 -4.34 0.93 0.21
C VAL A 10 -5.31 1.08 -0.95
N VAL A 11 -6.38 0.29 -0.93
CA VAL A 11 -7.46 0.32 -1.93
C VAL A 11 -8.80 0.45 -1.24
N CYS A 12 -9.71 1.23 -1.82
CA CYS A 12 -11.10 1.30 -1.35
C CYS A 12 -11.78 -0.04 -1.65
N HIS A 13 -12.09 -0.80 -0.60
CA HIS A 13 -12.71 -2.12 -0.69
C HIS A 13 -14.23 -2.00 -0.88
N GLN A 14 -14.84 -1.11 -0.09
CA GLN A 14 -16.25 -0.73 -0.18
C GLN A 14 -16.34 0.78 0.02
N ARG A 15 -17.57 1.32 0.01
CA ARG A 15 -17.79 2.77 0.17
C ARG A 15 -17.28 3.30 1.51
N ASP A 16 -17.26 2.45 2.53
CA ASP A 16 -17.01 2.75 3.93
C ASP A 16 -15.81 1.98 4.49
N SER A 17 -15.03 1.31 3.65
CA SER A 17 -13.84 0.56 4.08
C SER A 17 -12.71 0.55 3.07
N VAL A 18 -11.49 0.52 3.59
CA VAL A 18 -10.27 0.30 2.83
C VAL A 18 -9.66 -1.04 3.20
N PHE A 19 -9.04 -1.68 2.21
CA PHE A 19 -8.14 -2.80 2.41
C PHE A 19 -6.70 -2.29 2.28
N LEU A 20 -5.89 -2.56 3.29
CA LEU A 20 -4.49 -2.17 3.38
C LEU A 20 -3.63 -3.42 3.45
N SER A 21 -2.53 -3.46 2.70
CA SER A 21 -1.56 -4.56 2.72
C SER A 21 -0.12 -4.04 2.60
N TRP A 22 0.84 -4.83 3.06
CA TRP A 22 2.27 -4.52 3.03
C TRP A 22 3.11 -5.80 2.93
N CYS A 23 4.40 -5.62 2.61
CA CYS A 23 5.39 -6.68 2.53
C CYS A 23 5.95 -7.03 3.92
N LEU A 24 5.98 -8.34 4.22
CA LEU A 24 6.93 -8.91 5.17
C LEU A 24 8.28 -9.00 4.47
N LEU A 25 9.31 -8.38 5.03
CA LEU A 25 10.63 -8.31 4.42
C LEU A 25 11.51 -9.46 4.91
N ALA A 26 12.39 -9.95 4.05
CA ALA A 26 13.37 -10.97 4.42
C ALA A 26 14.34 -10.51 5.53
N THR A 27 14.48 -9.20 5.72
CA THR A 27 15.34 -8.58 6.75
C THR A 27 14.61 -8.31 8.06
N ASP A 28 13.32 -8.65 8.17
CA ASP A 28 12.58 -8.40 9.39
C ASP A 28 13.00 -9.37 10.51
N PRO A 29 13.25 -8.87 11.74
CA PRO A 29 13.57 -9.72 12.87
C PRO A 29 12.31 -10.36 13.45
N GLU A 30 12.45 -11.55 14.04
CA GLU A 30 11.40 -12.16 14.88
C GLU A 30 11.72 -11.99 16.37
N PRO A 31 10.72 -11.76 17.24
CA PRO A 31 9.29 -11.63 16.95
C PRO A 31 8.92 -10.25 16.36
N LEU A 32 8.05 -10.26 15.35
CA LEU A 32 7.54 -9.07 14.67
C LEU A 32 6.02 -8.97 14.78
N ALA A 33 5.55 -7.74 14.87
CA ALA A 33 4.16 -7.37 14.67
C ALA A 33 4.08 -6.04 13.91
N PHE A 34 2.87 -5.60 13.59
CA PHE A 34 2.63 -4.32 12.95
C PHE A 34 1.48 -3.55 13.58
N ASN A 35 1.67 -2.23 13.72
CA ASN A 35 0.62 -1.27 13.97
C ASN A 35 0.37 -0.45 12.71
N ILE A 36 -0.89 -0.12 12.47
CA ILE A 36 -1.33 0.59 11.27
C ILE A 36 -1.93 1.92 11.72
N TYR A 37 -1.43 2.99 11.11
CA TYR A 37 -1.88 4.35 11.41
C TYR A 37 -2.50 5.00 10.18
N ARG A 38 -3.55 5.80 10.38
CA ARG A 38 -4.05 6.79 9.41
C ARG A 38 -4.03 8.16 10.06
N ASP A 39 -3.24 9.10 9.53
CA ASP A 39 -3.10 10.47 10.06
C ASP A 39 -2.93 10.53 11.59
N HIS A 40 -2.08 9.66 12.14
CA HIS A 40 -1.81 9.51 13.58
C HIS A 40 -2.82 8.72 14.40
N GLN A 41 -3.96 8.30 13.83
CA GLN A 41 -4.90 7.41 14.50
C GLN A 41 -4.52 5.94 14.29
N LEU A 42 -4.35 5.20 15.39
CA LEU A 42 -4.15 3.75 15.36
C LEU A 42 -5.44 3.03 14.92
N LEU A 43 -5.32 2.13 13.93
CA LEU A 43 -6.45 1.44 13.33
C LEU A 43 -6.71 0.04 13.93
N ASN A 44 -5.68 -0.63 14.43
CA ASN A 44 -5.77 -1.96 15.02
C ASN A 44 -5.75 -1.89 16.56
N ARG A 45 -6.54 -2.74 17.24
CA ARG A 45 -6.61 -2.77 18.71
C ARG A 45 -5.40 -3.44 19.37
N GLN A 46 -4.80 -4.41 18.68
CA GLN A 46 -3.61 -5.15 19.11
C GLN A 46 -2.65 -5.25 17.93
N PRO A 47 -1.32 -5.25 18.16
CA PRO A 47 -0.35 -5.43 17.09
C PRO A 47 -0.59 -6.70 16.27
N LEU A 48 -0.49 -6.57 14.95
CA LEU A 48 -0.81 -7.62 13.98
C LEU A 48 0.39 -8.55 13.80
N HIS A 49 0.29 -9.78 14.31
CA HIS A 49 1.37 -10.80 14.23
C HIS A 49 1.17 -11.83 13.12
N LYS A 50 -0.08 -12.07 12.71
CA LYS A 50 -0.44 -13.21 11.84
C LYS A 50 -0.76 -12.81 10.40
N ALA A 51 -0.83 -11.51 10.12
CA ALA A 51 -1.24 -10.98 8.83
C ALA A 51 -0.45 -9.71 8.50
N THR A 52 -0.14 -9.54 7.22
CA THR A 52 0.41 -8.30 6.65
C THR A 52 -0.65 -7.52 5.87
N CYS A 53 -1.90 -7.58 6.37
CA CYS A 53 -3.03 -6.86 5.83
C CYS A 53 -4.06 -6.51 6.91
N LEU A 54 -4.88 -5.51 6.62
CA LEU A 54 -5.97 -5.05 7.50
C LEU A 54 -7.08 -4.41 6.65
N THR A 55 -8.34 -4.76 6.94
CA THR A 55 -9.50 -4.00 6.48
C THR A 55 -9.88 -2.99 7.56
N ALA A 56 -9.98 -1.71 7.21
CA ALA A 56 -10.25 -0.64 8.16
C ALA A 56 -11.41 0.27 7.68
N PRO A 57 -12.21 0.84 8.60
CA PRO A 57 -13.27 1.78 8.24
C PRO A 57 -12.73 3.07 7.59
N LEU A 58 -13.46 3.58 6.61
CA LEU A 58 -13.21 4.84 5.91
C LEU A 58 -14.42 5.76 6.12
N ALA A 59 -14.36 6.59 7.16
CA ALA A 59 -15.47 7.45 7.57
C ALA A 59 -15.52 8.78 6.78
N ASP A 60 -14.35 9.34 6.46
CA ASP A 60 -14.22 10.54 5.64
C ASP A 60 -13.44 10.21 4.37
N THR A 61 -14.00 10.60 3.23
CA THR A 61 -13.39 10.47 1.90
C THR A 61 -13.11 11.83 1.27
N ALA A 62 -13.48 12.94 1.92
CA ALA A 62 -13.35 14.28 1.34
C ALA A 62 -11.92 14.83 1.46
N THR A 63 -11.09 14.22 2.30
CA THR A 63 -9.72 14.67 2.57
C THR A 63 -8.70 13.59 2.24
N ASP A 64 -7.51 14.03 1.82
CA ASP A 64 -6.35 13.15 1.68
C ASP A 64 -5.93 12.65 3.07
N SER A 65 -5.59 11.37 3.18
CA SER A 65 -5.09 10.76 4.42
C SER A 65 -3.83 9.94 4.18
N LYS A 66 -2.98 9.84 5.20
CA LYS A 66 -1.70 9.10 5.11
C LYS A 66 -1.77 7.84 5.95
N CYS A 67 -1.62 6.70 5.28
CA CYS A 67 -1.50 5.40 5.94
C CYS A 67 -0.02 5.06 6.16
N THR A 68 0.32 4.60 7.36
CA THR A 68 1.67 4.19 7.74
C THR A 68 1.63 2.81 8.39
N VAL A 69 2.60 1.97 8.07
CA VAL A 69 2.81 0.67 8.72
C VAL A 69 4.02 0.78 9.64
N VAL A 70 3.81 0.53 10.93
CA VAL A 70 4.80 0.68 11.98
C VAL A 70 5.17 -0.71 12.51
N PRO A 71 6.39 -1.20 12.29
CA PRO A 71 6.83 -2.47 12.88
C PRO A 71 6.91 -2.36 14.41
N VAL A 72 6.47 -3.42 15.08
CA VAL A 72 6.56 -3.61 16.53
C VAL A 72 7.49 -4.79 16.77
N ILE A 73 8.66 -4.52 17.36
CA ILE A 73 9.70 -5.52 17.62
C ILE A 73 9.93 -5.57 19.12
N ASN A 74 9.81 -6.75 19.72
CA ASN A 74 9.91 -6.94 21.18
C ASN A 74 9.01 -5.97 21.98
N GLY A 75 7.80 -5.72 21.47
CA GLY A 75 6.81 -4.84 22.11
C GLY A 75 7.08 -3.34 21.97
N ARG A 76 8.09 -2.92 21.19
CA ARG A 76 8.37 -1.50 20.91
C ARG A 76 8.13 -1.16 19.46
N GLU A 77 7.52 -0.01 19.21
CA GLU A 77 7.36 0.53 17.86
C GLU A 77 8.70 1.08 17.34
N TYR A 78 8.98 0.76 16.08
CA TYR A 78 10.10 1.32 15.34
C TYR A 78 9.55 2.16 14.18
N PRO A 79 10.06 3.38 13.95
CA PRO A 79 9.51 4.26 12.93
C PRO A 79 9.49 3.59 11.55
N GLY A 80 8.30 3.47 10.97
CA GLY A 80 8.14 3.16 9.56
C GLY A 80 8.36 4.43 8.74
N ASN A 81 9.27 4.39 7.77
CA ASN A 81 9.52 5.53 6.88
C ASN A 81 8.49 5.60 5.74
N ASP A 82 7.91 4.46 5.38
CA ASP A 82 7.03 4.34 4.23
C ASP A 82 5.60 4.77 4.57
N LYS A 83 5.00 5.52 3.64
CA LYS A 83 3.65 6.05 3.77
C LYS A 83 2.91 5.88 2.46
N PHE A 84 1.65 5.49 2.55
CA PHE A 84 0.74 5.51 1.42
C PHE A 84 -0.20 6.71 1.53
N LEU A 85 -0.30 7.48 0.45
CA LEU A 85 -1.23 8.61 0.38
C LEU A 85 -2.56 8.13 -0.19
N LEU A 86 -3.55 7.98 0.69
CA LEU A 86 -4.93 7.73 0.30
C LEU A 86 -5.56 9.06 -0.13
N LYS A 87 -5.84 9.19 -1.43
CA LYS A 87 -6.41 10.42 -2.00
C LYS A 87 -7.89 10.60 -1.65
N ALA A 88 -8.30 11.85 -1.48
CA ALA A 88 -9.69 12.22 -1.39
C ALA A 88 -10.47 11.66 -2.60
N HIS A 89 -11.68 11.21 -2.34
CA HIS A 89 -12.62 10.66 -3.32
C HIS A 89 -12.06 9.48 -4.13
N MET A 90 -11.09 8.73 -3.58
CA MET A 90 -10.55 7.54 -4.25
C MET A 90 -11.69 6.55 -4.52
N PRO A 91 -11.88 6.12 -5.79
CA PRO A 91 -12.99 5.26 -6.16
C PRO A 91 -12.83 3.85 -5.59
N VAL A 92 -13.95 3.16 -5.41
CA VAL A 92 -13.96 1.73 -5.06
C VAL A 92 -13.44 0.94 -6.27
N GLN A 93 -12.21 0.43 -6.16
CA GLN A 93 -11.56 -0.37 -7.20
C GLN A 93 -10.46 -1.23 -6.58
N GLN A 94 -10.29 -2.45 -7.09
CA GLN A 94 -9.26 -3.40 -6.65
C GLN A 94 -8.06 -3.44 -7.61
N TYR A 95 -7.77 -2.32 -8.26
CA TYR A 95 -6.65 -2.17 -9.18
C TYR A 95 -6.04 -0.78 -9.07
N LEU A 96 -4.74 -0.68 -9.38
CA LEU A 96 -4.07 0.60 -9.56
C LEU A 96 -4.03 0.93 -11.06
N ASN A 97 -4.62 2.04 -11.44
CA ASN A 97 -4.53 2.53 -12.81
C ASN A 97 -3.19 3.25 -13.01
N ILE A 98 -2.32 2.67 -13.86
CA ILE A 98 -1.07 3.30 -14.27
C ILE A 98 -1.29 3.83 -15.70
N PRO A 99 -1.50 5.15 -15.88
CA PRO A 99 -1.75 5.70 -17.21
C PRO A 99 -0.50 5.54 -18.07
N LEU A 100 -0.65 4.84 -19.20
CA LEU A 100 0.43 4.63 -20.15
C LEU A 100 0.49 5.78 -21.15
N GLN A 101 1.66 6.40 -21.30
CA GLN A 101 1.94 7.31 -22.41
C GLN A 101 2.22 6.47 -23.66
N ARG A 102 1.19 6.29 -24.49
CA ARG A 102 1.34 5.54 -25.74
C ARG A 102 2.15 6.38 -26.74
N PRO A 103 3.26 5.86 -27.28
CA PRO A 103 3.98 6.55 -28.34
C PRO A 103 3.10 6.68 -29.59
N ALA A 104 3.25 7.78 -30.33
CA ALA A 104 2.53 7.99 -31.58
C ALA A 104 2.95 6.93 -32.62
N GLY A 105 1.98 6.27 -33.24
CA GLY A 105 2.24 5.35 -34.35
C GLY A 105 2.61 6.15 -35.61
N LYS A 106 3.75 5.84 -36.24
CA LYS A 106 4.11 6.41 -37.56
C LYS A 106 3.35 5.77 -38.73
N TYR A 107 2.68 4.63 -38.50
CA TYR A 107 1.80 3.92 -39.43
C TYR A 107 0.64 3.31 -38.65
N ALA A 108 -0.41 2.83 -39.34
CA ALA A 108 -1.66 2.30 -38.77
C ALA A 108 -1.51 0.98 -37.97
N TYR A 109 -0.61 0.94 -37.00
CA TYR A 109 -0.45 -0.15 -36.05
C TYR A 109 -0.89 0.31 -34.66
N ILE A 110 -1.74 -0.50 -34.02
CA ILE A 110 -2.18 -0.29 -32.65
C ILE A 110 -1.10 -0.86 -31.72
N VAL A 111 -0.45 0.00 -30.93
CA VAL A 111 0.52 -0.44 -29.90
C VAL A 111 -0.24 -0.94 -28.67
N ARG A 112 0.01 -2.20 -28.27
CA ARG A 112 -0.51 -2.81 -27.04
C ARG A 112 0.65 -3.13 -26.09
N PRO A 113 0.49 -2.99 -24.76
CA PRO A 113 1.47 -3.52 -23.81
C PRO A 113 1.60 -5.03 -24.02
N ASN A 114 2.82 -5.54 -24.04
CA ASN A 114 3.09 -6.96 -24.21
C ASN A 114 3.85 -7.49 -22.99
N ILE A 115 5.18 -7.60 -23.08
CA ILE A 115 6.02 -8.08 -21.98
C ILE A 115 6.28 -6.95 -20.98
N ILE A 116 5.92 -7.18 -19.72
CA ILE A 116 6.26 -6.33 -18.59
C ILE A 116 7.36 -7.06 -17.79
N ILE A 117 8.60 -6.59 -17.89
CA ILE A 117 9.68 -6.96 -16.97
C ILE A 117 9.89 -5.79 -16.01
N ASN A 118 9.31 -5.92 -14.81
CA ASN A 118 9.63 -5.01 -13.71
C ASN A 118 10.98 -5.44 -13.12
N GLY A 119 12.04 -4.69 -13.46
CA GLY A 119 13.38 -4.89 -12.91
C GLY A 119 14.47 -4.42 -13.86
N LYS A 120 14.86 -3.15 -13.76
CA LYS A 120 16.18 -2.72 -14.23
C LYS A 120 17.22 -3.28 -13.25
N ARG A 121 18.24 -3.94 -13.80
CA ARG A 121 19.48 -4.27 -13.07
C ARG A 121 20.24 -2.99 -12.72
#